data_AF-A0A1C0SQ90-F1
#
_entry.id   AF-A0A1C0SQ90-F1
#
_cell.length_a   1.000
_cell.length_b   1.000
_cell.length_c   1.000
_cell.angle_alpha   90.00
_cell.angle_beta   90.00
_cell.angle_gamma   90.00
#
_symmetry.space_group_name_H-M   'P 1'
#
loop_
_entity.id
_entity.type
_entity.pdbx_description
1 polymer ?
#
loop_
_entity_poly.entity_id
_entity_poly.type
_entity_poly.pdbx_seq_one_letter_code
_entity_poly.pdbx_strand_id
1 'polypeptide(L)'
;MASDNKQLGLLRLMLQLPGVRGQLQLLSASNASVAGLCEAYGEASEMLERQRRLGGRDKDLIAEFESICRGIEEDVLAICLMKAGGR
;
A
#
# COMPACT_ATOMS: atom_id res chain seq x y z
N MET A 1 15.32 8.11 4.83
CA MET A 1 14.46 7.02 5.34
C MET A 1 13.14 6.88 4.55
N ALA A 2 12.98 7.51 3.39
CA ALA A 2 11.81 7.33 2.49
C ALA A 2 11.86 6.02 1.67
N SER A 3 13.08 5.57 1.33
CA SER A 3 13.31 4.44 0.42
C SER A 3 12.84 3.10 0.99
N ASP A 4 12.92 2.91 2.31
CA ASP A 4 12.60 1.65 2.98
C ASP A 4 11.08 1.41 3.03
N ASN A 5 10.30 2.44 3.33
CA ASN A 5 8.84 2.36 3.39
C ASN A 5 8.23 2.16 2.01
N LYS A 6 8.78 2.80 0.96
CA LYS A 6 8.36 2.56 -0.42
C LYS A 6 8.55 1.09 -0.82
N GLN A 7 9.72 0.52 -0.56
CA GLN A 7 10.02 -0.88 -0.90
C GLN A 7 9.13 -1.85 -0.09
N LEU A 8 8.99 -1.60 1.21
CA LEU A 8 8.14 -2.39 2.10
C LEU A 8 6.68 -2.35 1.66
N GLY A 9 6.16 -1.16 1.37
CA GLY A 9 4.78 -0.99 0.94
C GLY A 9 4.51 -1.63 -0.42
N LEU A 10 5.45 -1.55 -1.37
CA LEU A 10 5.35 -2.30 -2.64
C LEU A 10 5.26 -3.81 -2.39
N LEU A 11 6.13 -4.37 -1.55
CA LEU A 11 6.11 -5.80 -1.23
C LEU A 11 4.77 -6.22 -0.60
N ARG A 12 4.25 -5.43 0.34
CA ARG A 12 2.99 -5.73 1.02
C ARG A 12 1.79 -5.59 0.10
N LEU A 13 1.72 -4.53 -0.71
CA LEU A 13 0.68 -4.35 -1.72
C LEU A 13 0.69 -5.48 -2.74
N MET A 14 1.85 -5.95 -3.18
CA MET A 14 1.94 -7.13 -4.05
C MET A 14 1.36 -8.38 -3.38
N LEU A 15 1.56 -8.57 -2.07
CA LEU A 15 0.95 -9.68 -1.33
C LEU A 15 -0.59 -9.55 -1.27
N GLN A 16 -1.11 -8.35 -1.01
CA GLN A 16 -2.56 -8.08 -0.94
C GLN A 16 -3.26 -8.11 -2.31
N LEU A 17 -2.56 -7.70 -3.37
CA LEU A 17 -3.12 -7.53 -4.72
C LEU A 17 -2.44 -8.49 -5.72
N PRO A 18 -2.59 -9.83 -5.55
CA PRO A 18 -1.87 -10.80 -6.37
C PRO A 18 -2.19 -10.70 -7.87
N GLY A 19 -3.42 -10.31 -8.23
CA GLY A 19 -3.88 -10.22 -9.62
C GLY A 19 -3.20 -9.12 -10.44
N VAL A 20 -2.61 -8.10 -9.81
CA VAL A 20 -1.95 -6.97 -10.50
C VAL A 20 -0.46 -6.84 -10.15
N ARG A 21 0.16 -7.85 -9.52
CA ARG A 21 1.57 -7.81 -9.06
C ARG A 21 2.55 -7.29 -10.11
N GLY A 22 2.56 -7.90 -11.29
CA GLY A 22 3.50 -7.53 -12.35
C GLY A 22 3.31 -6.09 -12.82
N GLN A 23 2.06 -5.64 -12.90
CA GLN A 23 1.74 -4.28 -13.30
C GLN A 23 2.08 -3.26 -12.21
N LEU A 24 1.77 -3.57 -10.96
CA LEU A 24 2.13 -2.77 -9.80
C LEU A 24 3.65 -2.58 -9.71
N GLN A 25 4.43 -3.63 -9.91
CA GLN A 25 5.89 -3.55 -9.93
C GLN A 25 6.38 -2.58 -11.02
N LEU A 26 5.88 -2.71 -12.25
CA LEU A 26 6.25 -1.82 -13.36
C LEU A 26 5.85 -0.36 -13.10
N LEU A 27 4.65 -0.14 -12.56
CA LEU A 27 4.14 1.19 -12.26
C LEU A 27 4.88 1.84 -11.09
N SER A 28 5.26 1.10 -10.05
CA SER A 28 6.03 1.65 -8.92
C SER A 28 7.41 2.22 -9.32
N ALA A 29 7.96 1.74 -10.44
CA ALA A 29 9.22 2.19 -11.01
C ALA A 29 9.06 3.39 -11.96
N SER A 30 7.88 3.54 -12.59
CA SER A 30 7.66 4.48 -13.71
C SER A 30 6.60 5.55 -13.46
N ASN A 31 5.77 5.39 -12.42
CA ASN A 31 4.68 6.28 -12.06
C ASN A 31 4.86 6.80 -10.63
N ALA A 32 5.09 8.12 -10.52
CA ALA A 32 5.34 8.78 -9.24
C ALA A 32 4.15 8.69 -8.26
N SER A 33 2.91 8.67 -8.76
CA SER A 33 1.71 8.51 -7.92
C SER A 33 1.68 7.13 -7.29
N VAL A 34 1.95 6.07 -8.07
CA VAL A 34 2.02 4.70 -7.54
C VAL A 34 3.20 4.53 -6.57
N ALA A 35 4.33 5.17 -6.87
CA ALA A 35 5.47 5.20 -5.95
C ALA A 35 5.11 5.84 -4.60
N GLY A 36 4.38 6.97 -4.60
CA GLY A 36 3.92 7.63 -3.38
C GLY A 36 2.88 6.81 -2.61
N LEU A 37 1.96 6.14 -3.31
CA LEU A 37 1.01 5.21 -2.67
C LEU A 37 1.72 4.03 -2.02
N CYS A 38 2.79 3.49 -2.63
CA CYS A 38 3.60 2.45 -2.01
C CYS A 38 4.27 2.95 -0.72
N GLU A 39 4.83 4.16 -0.73
CA GLU A 39 5.43 4.75 0.47
C GLU A 39 4.42 4.95 1.59
N ALA A 40 3.28 5.58 1.29
CA ALA A 40 2.20 5.82 2.24
C ALA A 40 1.63 4.50 2.82
N TYR A 41 1.50 3.47 1.99
CA TYR A 41 1.07 2.15 2.45
C TYR A 41 2.09 1.52 3.40
N GLY A 42 3.38 1.66 3.10
CA GLY A 42 4.47 1.20 3.96
C GLY A 42 4.41 1.85 5.33
N GLU A 43 4.25 3.18 5.38
CA GLU A 43 4.11 3.95 6.61
C GLU A 43 2.87 3.55 7.42
N ALA A 44 1.69 3.55 6.79
CA ALA A 44 0.44 3.20 7.46
C ALA A 44 0.47 1.77 8.02
N SER A 45 1.00 0.83 7.25
CA SER A 45 1.10 -0.56 7.67
C SER A 45 2.11 -0.76 8.79
N GLU A 46 3.23 -0.02 8.81
CA GLU A 46 4.19 -0.09 9.92
C GLU A 46 3.56 0.47 11.21
N MET A 47 2.84 1.59 11.12
CA MET A 47 2.14 2.17 12.26
C MET A 47 1.07 1.22 12.80
N LEU A 48 0.27 0.62 11.92
CA LEU A 48 -0.75 -0.38 12.28
C LEU A 48 -0.14 -1.58 13.01
N GLU A 49 0.94 -2.15 12.48
CA GLU A 49 1.64 -3.26 13.14
C GLU A 49 2.21 -2.85 14.50
N ARG A 50 2.74 -1.63 14.62
CA ARG A 50 3.23 -1.11 15.89
C ARG A 50 2.11 -1.03 16.92
N GLN A 51 0.94 -0.54 16.55
CA GLN A 51 -0.22 -0.49 17.45
C GLN A 51 -0.71 -1.89 17.86
N ARG A 52 -0.75 -2.82 16.91
CA ARG A 52 -1.09 -4.23 17.18
C ARG A 52 -0.09 -4.87 18.16
N ARG A 53 1.21 -4.60 18.01
CA ARG A 53 2.27 -5.08 18.93
C ARG A 53 2.18 -4.47 20.32
N LEU A 54 1.68 -3.24 20.46
CA LEU A 54 1.42 -2.58 21.75
C LEU A 54 0.16 -3.11 22.47
N GLY A 55 -0.43 -4.20 21.95
CA GLY A 55 -1.59 -4.87 22.55
C GLY A 55 -2.94 -4.34 22.07
N GLY A 56 -2.96 -3.53 21.00
CA GLY A 56 -4.20 -3.07 20.36
C GLY A 56 -5.12 -2.29 21.30
N ARG A 57 -4.53 -1.51 22.20
CA ARG A 57 -5.27 -0.74 23.21
C ARG A 57 -6.17 0.33 22.60
N ASP A 58 -5.73 0.91 21.49
CA ASP A 58 -6.49 1.90 20.74
C ASP A 58 -7.10 1.25 19.50
N LYS A 59 -8.31 0.73 19.67
CA LYS A 59 -9.04 0.03 18.60
C LYS A 59 -9.51 1.00 17.51
N ASP A 60 -9.83 2.23 17.89
CA ASP A 60 -10.26 3.25 16.94
C ASP A 60 -9.10 3.65 16.04
N LEU A 61 -7.91 3.90 16.62
CA LEU A 61 -6.71 4.19 15.84
C LEU A 61 -6.32 3.03 14.91
N ILE A 62 -6.47 1.78 15.36
CA ILE A 62 -6.26 0.59 14.51
C ILE A 62 -7.24 0.58 13.34
N ALA A 63 -8.52 0.83 13.59
CA ALA A 63 -9.55 0.86 12.55
C ALA A 63 -9.29 1.98 11.54
N GLU A 64 -8.81 3.14 11.98
CA GLU A 64 -8.42 4.24 11.09
C GLU A 64 -7.27 3.82 10.17
N PHE A 65 -6.20 3.23 10.71
CA PHE A 65 -5.09 2.74 9.88
C PHE A 65 -5.50 1.61 8.93
N GLU A 66 -6.39 0.72 9.34
CA GLU A 66 -6.96 -0.32 8.47
C GLU A 66 -7.75 0.31 7.30
N SER A 67 -8.55 1.35 7.59
CA SER A 67 -9.28 2.09 6.56
C SER A 67 -8.35 2.81 5.59
N ILE A 68 -7.26 3.41 6.08
CA ILE A 68 -6.25 4.05 5.25
C ILE A 68 -5.57 3.02 4.33
N CYS A 69 -5.12 1.88 4.89
CA CYS A 69 -4.52 0.82 4.09
C CYS A 69 -5.46 0.34 2.98
N ARG A 70 -6.75 0.13 3.32
CA ARG A 70 -7.76 -0.29 2.35
C ARG A 70 -7.98 0.74 1.24
N GLY A 71 -8.07 2.03 1.57
CA GLY A 71 -8.22 3.09 0.58
C GLY A 71 -7.03 3.12 -0.40
N ILE A 72 -5.81 2.97 0.11
CA ILE A 72 -4.61 2.91 -0.73
C ILE A 72 -4.61 1.66 -1.63
N GLU A 73 -5.03 0.50 -1.11
CA GLU A 73 -5.18 -0.73 -1.90
C GLU A 73 -6.16 -0.55 -3.07
N GLU A 74 -7.30 0.09 -2.81
CA GLU A 74 -8.33 0.39 -3.82
C GLU A 74 -7.80 1.35 -4.90
N ASP A 75 -7.13 2.43 -4.50
CA ASP A 75 -6.53 3.39 -5.43
C ASP A 75 -5.46 2.75 -6.32
N VAL A 76 -4.57 1.96 -5.73
CA VAL A 76 -3.52 1.23 -6.46
C VAL A 76 -4.15 0.25 -7.44
N LEU A 77 -5.18 -0.50 -7.01
CA LEU A 77 -5.89 -1.44 -7.87
C LEU A 77 -6.55 -0.72 -9.05
N ALA A 78 -7.23 0.40 -8.81
CA ALA A 78 -7.86 1.20 -9.86
C ALA A 78 -6.83 1.66 -10.89
N ILE A 79 -5.71 2.23 -10.46
CA ILE A 79 -4.64 2.69 -11.36
C ILE A 79 -4.07 1.52 -12.19
N CYS A 80 -3.87 0.35 -11.58
CA CYS A 80 -3.42 -0.84 -12.30
C CYS A 80 -4.44 -1.26 -13.36
N LEU A 81 -5.72 -1.42 -12.99
CA LEU A 81 -6.75 -1.84 -13.92
C LEU A 81 -6.94 -0.86 -15.09
N MET A 82 -6.90 0.44 -14.83
CA MET A 82 -6.97 1.47 -15.88
C MET A 82 -5.84 1.34 -16.90
N LYS A 83 -4.64 0.98 -16.46
CA LYS A 83 -3.48 0.80 -17.34
C LYS A 83 -3.48 -0.57 -18.05
N ALA A 84 -4.20 -1.56 -17.54
CA ALA A 84 -4.32 -2.89 -18.15
C ALA A 84 -5.31 -2.92 -19.33
N GLY A 85 -6.35 -2.08 -19.27
CA GLY A 85 -7.40 -1.98 -20.29
C GLY A 85 -7.06 -1.09 -21.50
N GLY A 86 -5.95 -0.35 -21.47
CA GLY A 86 -5.53 0.55 -22.54
C GLY A 86 -4.62 -0.09 -23.60
N ARG A 87 -4.91 -1.33 -24.01
CA ARG A 87 -4.24 -2.00 -25.15
C ARG A 87 -4.98 -1.76 -26.45
#